data_AF-A0A2V6UA48-F1
#
_entry.id   AF-A0A2V6UA48-F1
#
_cell.length_a   1.000
_cell.length_b   1.000
_cell.length_c   1.000
_cell.angle_alpha   90.00
_cell.angle_beta   90.00
_cell.angle_gamma   90.00
#
_symmetry.space_group_name_H-M   'P 1'
#
loop_
_entity.id
_entity.type
_entity.pdbx_description
1 polymer ?
#
loop_
_entity_poly.entity_id
_entity_poly.type
_entity_poly.pdbx_seq_one_letter_code
_entity_poly.pdbx_strand_id
1 'polypeptide(L)'
;MSKEATDVRERKDREPRIGFFGHFGQINFGNESTLQAMLYNIRRCVPGAELTCICTNPEVTTTSYGVDAVQMNGVFLKPQWLQGDPLSRTLRKIIIGIPSEVFRWYKAVCTLKDLDALIVVGTGLLTDAYGLVSWGPYSVFKWSVIARACRCKLLFVSVGAGPIYGPLGRWLIRAALSLADFRSYRDLATMQCVRGIGVRTSHDRVYPDLAFSLPENLMPHDDLQKRRRPVVGLGLMQYAGRLSAESPSDAVYRAYLENLVRFVGWLFGRGYDVRLLIGDIFDRPVTREFKSLLRERLGSYDEERVIDEPIGSVEQLLSQIATTDAVVATRFHNVLLALMLKRPVISISFHQKCVSLMREMGLAEYCQNINQLDAERLMEQFCELEENADELRRVIGQKTDEYRSALDEQYGAIGRELRGSRLGARCSI
;
A
#
# COMPACT_ATOMS: atom_id res chain seq x y z
N MET A 1 -31.69 8.43 35.92
CA MET A 1 -30.49 8.46 35.05
C MET A 1 -30.90 7.88 33.70
N SER A 2 -30.78 8.63 32.61
CA SER A 2 -31.23 8.18 31.28
C SER A 2 -30.33 7.06 30.75
N LYS A 3 -30.87 6.18 29.89
CA LYS A 3 -30.15 5.07 29.24
C LYS A 3 -28.88 5.55 28.52
N GLU A 4 -28.94 6.76 27.95
CA GLU A 4 -27.80 7.45 27.32
C GLU A 4 -26.68 7.81 28.31
N ALA A 5 -27.02 8.26 29.53
CA ALA A 5 -26.03 8.60 30.55
C ALA A 5 -25.33 7.35 31.13
N THR A 6 -26.00 6.20 31.12
CA THR A 6 -25.45 4.91 31.54
C THR A 6 -24.53 4.32 30.46
N ASP A 7 -24.94 4.36 29.19
CA ASP A 7 -24.16 3.88 28.03
C ASP A 7 -22.88 4.72 27.82
N VAL A 8 -22.95 6.05 28.05
CA VAL A 8 -21.77 6.94 28.05
C VAL A 8 -20.81 6.66 29.22
N ARG A 9 -21.32 6.20 30.38
CA ARG A 9 -20.48 5.80 31.53
C ARG A 9 -19.81 4.45 31.29
N GLU A 10 -20.52 3.44 30.77
CA GLU A 10 -19.94 2.12 30.47
C GLU A 10 -18.90 2.16 29.35
N ARG A 11 -19.07 3.01 28.32
CA ARG A 11 -18.02 3.25 27.31
C ARG A 11 -16.75 3.88 27.88
N LYS A 12 -16.80 4.49 29.06
CA LYS A 12 -15.67 5.25 29.64
C LYS A 12 -14.62 4.36 30.31
N ASP A 13 -15.03 3.17 30.76
CA ASP A 13 -14.17 2.21 31.47
C ASP A 13 -13.72 1.02 30.61
N ARG A 14 -14.24 0.87 29.38
CA ARG A 14 -13.82 -0.17 28.43
C ARG A 14 -12.59 0.22 27.63
N GLU A 15 -11.85 -0.79 27.17
CA GLU A 15 -10.73 -0.62 26.26
C GLU A 15 -11.20 -0.02 24.91
N PRO A 16 -10.44 0.91 24.29
CA PRO A 16 -10.85 1.54 23.03
C PRO A 16 -10.97 0.52 21.91
N ARG A 17 -12.06 0.55 21.16
CA ARG A 17 -12.29 -0.35 20.03
C ARG A 17 -12.01 0.36 18.72
N ILE A 18 -10.96 -0.07 18.01
CA ILE A 18 -10.42 0.61 16.84
C ILE A 18 -10.53 -0.29 15.60
N GLY A 19 -11.20 0.22 14.57
CA GLY A 19 -11.32 -0.40 13.26
C GLY A 19 -10.25 0.07 12.29
N PHE A 20 -9.70 -0.83 11.48
CA PHE A 20 -8.76 -0.51 10.38
C PHE A 20 -9.39 -0.86 9.04
N PHE A 21 -9.53 0.11 8.16
CA PHE A 21 -10.13 -0.07 6.83
C PHE A 21 -9.07 -0.04 5.74
N GLY A 22 -9.07 -1.06 4.87
CA GLY A 22 -8.20 -1.08 3.69
C GLY A 22 -8.16 -2.41 2.93
N HIS A 23 -7.30 -2.47 1.91
CA HIS A 23 -7.17 -3.64 1.05
C HIS A 23 -6.12 -4.62 1.58
N PHE A 24 -6.52 -5.42 2.58
CA PHE A 24 -5.66 -6.41 3.26
C PHE A 24 -6.11 -7.86 3.02
N GLY A 25 -5.18 -8.78 3.26
CA GLY A 25 -5.33 -10.23 3.10
C GLY A 25 -5.28 -10.71 1.65
N GLN A 26 -4.77 -9.87 0.75
CA GLN A 26 -4.65 -10.15 -0.69
C GLN A 26 -3.21 -10.48 -1.09
N ILE A 27 -2.29 -10.52 -0.12
CA ILE A 27 -0.87 -10.84 -0.31
C ILE A 27 -0.20 -9.85 -1.29
N ASN A 28 -0.67 -8.61 -1.28
CA ASN A 28 0.05 -7.44 -1.76
C ASN A 28 0.92 -6.93 -0.61
N PHE A 29 2.22 -7.24 -0.65
CA PHE A 29 3.12 -7.00 0.48
C PHE A 29 3.21 -5.53 0.90
N GLY A 30 2.91 -4.62 -0.02
CA GLY A 30 2.81 -3.20 0.29
C GLY A 30 1.70 -2.86 1.27
N ASN A 31 0.47 -3.26 0.94
CA ASN A 31 -0.67 -3.00 1.82
C ASN A 31 -0.50 -3.74 3.15
N GLU A 32 0.01 -4.97 3.12
CA GLU A 32 0.34 -5.75 4.31
C GLU A 32 1.36 -5.01 5.20
N SER A 33 2.41 -4.42 4.62
CA SER A 33 3.41 -3.62 5.35
C SER A 33 2.77 -2.42 6.05
N THR A 34 1.86 -1.70 5.37
CA THR A 34 1.16 -0.56 5.98
C THR A 34 0.24 -0.97 7.13
N LEU A 35 -0.42 -2.13 7.02
CA LEU A 35 -1.24 -2.68 8.10
C LEU A 35 -0.39 -3.10 9.29
N GLN A 36 0.71 -3.85 9.06
CA GLN A 36 1.65 -4.25 10.10
C GLN A 36 2.18 -3.05 10.89
N ALA A 37 2.64 -2.02 10.18
CA ALA A 37 3.14 -0.79 10.78
C ALA A 37 2.07 -0.07 11.60
N MET A 38 0.84 0.02 11.08
CA MET A 38 -0.28 0.64 11.80
C MET A 38 -0.66 -0.15 13.07
N LEU A 39 -0.81 -1.48 12.97
CA LEU A 39 -1.16 -2.33 14.12
C LEU A 39 -0.08 -2.24 15.22
N TYR A 40 1.20 -2.30 14.84
CA TYR A 40 2.31 -2.15 15.77
C TYR A 40 2.25 -0.80 16.51
N ASN A 41 2.15 0.31 15.76
CA ASN A 41 2.21 1.64 16.35
C ASN A 41 0.95 2.00 17.15
N ILE A 42 -0.24 1.52 16.76
CA ILE A 42 -1.45 1.73 17.56
C ILE A 42 -1.40 0.94 18.87
N ARG A 43 -0.91 -0.30 18.88
CA ARG A 43 -0.72 -1.05 20.14
C ARG A 43 0.24 -0.32 21.11
N ARG A 44 1.28 0.31 20.57
CA ARG A 44 2.23 1.15 21.36
C ARG A 44 1.58 2.44 21.85
N CYS A 45 0.84 3.13 20.99
CA CYS A 45 0.25 4.44 21.31
C CYS A 45 -1.01 4.35 22.16
N VAL A 46 -1.79 3.28 22.04
CA VAL A 46 -3.04 3.04 22.77
C VAL A 46 -3.03 1.61 23.32
N PRO A 47 -2.27 1.35 24.40
CA PRO A 47 -2.21 0.03 25.01
C PRO A 47 -3.59 -0.47 25.45
N GLY A 48 -3.85 -1.76 25.24
CA GLY A 48 -5.13 -2.40 25.55
C GLY A 48 -6.22 -2.19 24.49
N ALA A 49 -6.01 -1.41 23.43
CA ALA A 49 -7.06 -1.24 22.41
C ALA A 49 -7.45 -2.57 21.74
N GLU A 50 -8.76 -2.82 21.65
CA GLU A 50 -9.31 -3.91 20.84
C GLU A 50 -9.25 -3.51 19.37
N LEU A 51 -8.63 -4.36 18.54
CA LEU A 51 -8.33 -4.06 17.15
C LEU A 51 -9.15 -4.95 16.22
N THR A 52 -9.82 -4.35 15.24
CA THR A 52 -10.56 -5.08 14.20
C THR A 52 -10.23 -4.53 12.82
N CYS A 53 -10.09 -5.40 11.82
CA CYS A 53 -9.85 -5.02 10.44
C CYS A 53 -11.15 -5.12 9.61
N ILE A 54 -11.43 -4.11 8.79
CA ILE A 54 -12.46 -4.12 7.76
C ILE A 54 -11.73 -4.19 6.42
N CYS A 55 -11.64 -5.39 5.85
CA CYS A 55 -10.68 -5.68 4.78
C CYS A 55 -11.24 -6.54 3.65
N THR A 56 -10.41 -6.78 2.64
CA THR A 56 -10.85 -7.53 1.44
C THR A 56 -10.82 -9.03 1.66
N ASN A 57 -9.93 -9.54 2.52
CA ASN A 57 -9.88 -10.95 2.89
C ASN A 57 -9.66 -11.11 4.41
N PRO A 58 -10.74 -11.22 5.19
CA PRO A 58 -10.72 -11.36 6.63
C PRO A 58 -9.96 -12.58 7.13
N GLU A 59 -10.17 -13.75 6.51
CA GLU A 59 -9.58 -15.01 6.97
C GLU A 59 -8.05 -14.96 6.96
N VAL A 60 -7.47 -14.47 5.87
CA VAL A 60 -6.01 -14.28 5.75
C VAL A 60 -5.53 -13.20 6.72
N THR A 61 -6.26 -12.10 6.86
CA THR A 61 -5.91 -11.00 7.77
C THR A 61 -5.89 -11.47 9.23
N THR A 62 -6.90 -12.21 9.67
CA THR A 62 -6.99 -12.77 11.02
C THR A 62 -5.88 -13.77 11.29
N THR A 63 -5.63 -14.68 10.34
CA THR A 63 -4.57 -15.69 10.47
C THR A 63 -3.19 -15.06 10.55
N SER A 64 -2.93 -14.02 9.75
CA SER A 64 -1.59 -13.41 9.65
C SER A 64 -1.26 -12.46 10.81
N TYR A 65 -2.27 -11.76 11.36
CA TYR A 65 -2.03 -10.67 12.32
C TYR A 65 -2.66 -10.88 13.70
N GLY A 66 -3.44 -11.94 13.89
CA GLY A 66 -4.13 -12.23 15.15
C GLY A 66 -5.10 -11.12 15.56
N VAL A 67 -5.81 -10.53 14.58
CA VAL A 67 -6.84 -9.52 14.80
C VAL A 67 -8.16 -9.95 14.19
N ASP A 68 -9.27 -9.59 14.83
CA ASP A 68 -10.59 -9.84 14.27
C ASP A 68 -10.73 -9.12 12.94
N ALA A 69 -11.37 -9.75 11.96
CA ALA A 69 -11.55 -9.14 10.66
C ALA A 69 -12.95 -9.36 10.09
N VAL A 70 -13.45 -8.33 9.40
CA VAL A 70 -14.76 -8.30 8.76
C VAL A 70 -14.61 -7.92 7.29
N GLN A 71 -15.37 -8.60 6.44
CA GLN A 71 -15.38 -8.34 5.00
C GLN A 71 -15.87 -6.91 4.72
N MET A 72 -15.05 -6.09 4.06
CA MET A 72 -15.38 -4.74 3.59
C MET A 72 -16.58 -4.74 2.62
N ASN A 73 -16.61 -5.72 1.71
CA ASN A 73 -17.68 -5.89 0.72
C ASN A 73 -18.19 -7.33 0.76
N GLY A 74 -19.38 -7.54 1.31
CA GLY A 74 -20.05 -8.84 1.23
C GLY A 74 -20.34 -9.21 -0.22
N VAL A 75 -19.77 -10.30 -0.73
CA VAL A 75 -20.13 -10.85 -2.04
C VAL A 75 -21.44 -11.62 -1.88
N PHE A 76 -22.55 -11.03 -2.30
CA PHE A 76 -23.88 -11.65 -2.26
C PHE A 76 -24.25 -12.38 -3.56
N LEU A 77 -23.56 -12.07 -4.66
CA LEU A 77 -23.79 -12.66 -5.97
C LEU A 77 -22.46 -13.14 -6.53
N LYS A 78 -22.30 -14.46 -6.66
CA LYS A 78 -21.17 -15.03 -7.42
C LYS A 78 -21.38 -14.71 -8.91
N PRO A 79 -20.33 -14.37 -9.69
CA PRO A 79 -20.44 -14.06 -11.11
C PRO A 79 -21.15 -15.14 -11.95
N GLN A 80 -21.07 -16.39 -11.50
CA GLN A 80 -21.74 -17.55 -12.09
C GLN A 80 -23.28 -17.41 -12.15
N TRP A 81 -23.89 -16.57 -11.29
CA TRP A 81 -25.34 -16.38 -11.21
C TRP A 81 -25.86 -15.27 -12.15
N LEU A 82 -24.94 -14.58 -12.84
CA LEU A 82 -25.20 -13.51 -13.81
C LEU A 82 -25.22 -14.01 -15.27
N GLN A 83 -25.23 -15.33 -15.50
CA GLN A 83 -25.52 -15.91 -16.81
C GLN A 83 -27.03 -15.81 -17.12
N GLY A 84 -27.38 -15.40 -18.35
CA GLY A 84 -28.77 -15.24 -18.81
C GLY A 84 -29.03 -13.98 -19.65
N ASP A 85 -30.26 -13.81 -20.13
CA ASP A 85 -30.68 -12.70 -20.99
C ASP A 85 -30.57 -11.32 -20.32
N PRO A 86 -30.35 -10.22 -21.09
CA PRO A 86 -30.15 -8.87 -20.56
C PRO A 86 -31.23 -8.38 -19.58
N LEU A 87 -32.48 -8.75 -19.83
CA LEU A 87 -33.63 -8.39 -18.99
C LEU A 87 -33.60 -9.15 -17.66
N SER A 88 -33.30 -10.45 -17.68
CA SER A 88 -33.14 -11.28 -16.48
C SER A 88 -31.95 -10.84 -15.63
N ARG A 89 -30.85 -10.40 -16.26
CA ARG A 89 -29.68 -9.82 -15.59
C ARG A 89 -30.03 -8.50 -14.89
N THR A 90 -30.82 -7.65 -15.54
CA THR A 90 -31.25 -6.36 -14.98
C THR A 90 -32.22 -6.57 -13.81
N LEU A 91 -33.18 -7.47 -13.96
CA LEU A 91 -34.13 -7.81 -12.90
C LEU A 91 -33.43 -8.44 -11.68
N ARG A 92 -32.50 -9.39 -11.89
CA ARG A 92 -31.69 -9.99 -10.81
C ARG A 92 -30.78 -8.96 -10.13
N LYS A 93 -30.21 -8.01 -10.88
CA LYS A 93 -29.44 -6.90 -10.30
C LYS A 93 -30.30 -6.02 -9.39
N ILE A 94 -31.57 -5.80 -9.71
CA ILE A 94 -32.48 -5.00 -8.87
C ILE A 94 -32.93 -5.83 -7.66
N ILE A 95 -33.49 -7.02 -7.89
CA ILE A 95 -34.09 -7.88 -6.87
C ILE A 95 -33.05 -8.36 -5.85
N ILE A 96 -31.81 -8.62 -6.26
CA ILE A 96 -30.76 -9.10 -5.37
C ILE A 96 -29.79 -7.98 -5.00
N GLY A 97 -29.49 -7.07 -5.92
CA GLY A 97 -28.53 -5.98 -5.68
C GLY A 97 -29.04 -4.95 -4.67
N ILE A 98 -30.31 -4.53 -4.73
CA ILE A 98 -30.84 -3.53 -3.78
C ILE A 98 -30.91 -4.11 -2.36
N PRO A 99 -31.52 -5.29 -2.11
CA PRO A 99 -31.54 -5.86 -0.76
C PRO A 99 -30.16 -6.22 -0.23
N SER A 100 -29.25 -6.70 -1.09
CA SER A 100 -27.87 -6.98 -0.67
C SER A 100 -27.11 -5.71 -0.30
N GLU A 101 -27.35 -4.58 -0.97
CA GLU A 101 -26.76 -3.31 -0.59
C GLU A 101 -27.33 -2.81 0.75
N VAL A 102 -28.65 -2.89 0.95
CA VAL A 102 -29.27 -2.57 2.26
C VAL A 102 -28.67 -3.44 3.37
N PHE A 103 -28.51 -4.74 3.13
CA PHE A 103 -27.87 -5.63 4.10
C PHE A 103 -26.40 -5.29 4.34
N ARG A 104 -25.64 -4.88 3.31
CA ARG A 104 -24.25 -4.42 3.48
C ARG A 104 -24.18 -3.15 4.33
N TRP A 105 -25.10 -2.20 4.15
CA TRP A 105 -25.20 -1.02 5.01
C TRP A 105 -25.54 -1.41 6.44
N TYR A 106 -26.53 -2.30 6.65
CA TYR A 106 -26.88 -2.83 7.97
C TYR A 106 -25.68 -3.51 8.65
N LYS A 107 -24.98 -4.42 7.95
CA LYS A 107 -23.80 -5.11 8.49
C LYS A 107 -22.69 -4.12 8.84
N ALA A 108 -22.45 -3.12 7.99
CA ALA A 108 -21.46 -2.07 8.27
C ALA A 108 -21.85 -1.23 9.49
N VAL A 109 -23.13 -0.88 9.67
CA VAL A 109 -23.63 -0.24 10.91
C VAL A 109 -23.41 -1.14 12.12
N CYS A 110 -23.76 -2.42 12.04
CA CYS A 110 -23.53 -3.37 13.12
C CYS A 110 -22.04 -3.55 13.46
N THR A 111 -21.16 -3.36 12.48
CA THR A 111 -19.70 -3.41 12.68
C THR A 111 -19.20 -2.14 13.35
N LEU A 112 -19.65 -0.95 12.91
CA LEU A 112 -19.13 0.33 13.37
C LEU A 112 -19.81 0.88 14.63
N LYS A 113 -21.04 0.46 14.97
CA LYS A 113 -21.79 0.97 16.13
C LYS A 113 -21.02 0.80 17.45
N ASP A 114 -20.18 -0.22 17.50
CA ASP A 114 -19.47 -0.62 18.70
C ASP A 114 -18.03 -0.07 18.76
N LEU A 115 -17.54 0.47 17.64
CA LEU A 115 -16.20 1.05 17.53
C LEU A 115 -16.17 2.52 17.97
N ASP A 116 -15.04 2.91 18.54
CA ASP A 116 -14.78 4.29 18.95
C ASP A 116 -14.06 5.07 17.82
N ALA A 117 -13.27 4.37 16.98
CA ALA A 117 -12.59 4.95 15.83
C ALA A 117 -12.49 3.99 14.64
N LEU A 118 -12.49 4.57 13.43
CA LEU A 118 -12.24 3.93 12.15
C LEU A 118 -11.06 4.64 11.47
N ILE A 119 -9.99 3.88 11.26
CA ILE A 119 -8.77 4.36 10.61
C ILE A 119 -8.71 3.79 9.20
N VAL A 120 -8.79 4.65 8.19
CA VAL A 120 -8.45 4.31 6.81
C VAL A 120 -6.94 4.32 6.69
N VAL A 121 -6.35 3.13 6.58
CA VAL A 121 -4.90 2.93 6.68
C VAL A 121 -4.27 3.03 5.30
N GLY A 122 -3.38 4.03 5.13
CA GLY A 122 -2.39 4.12 4.06
C GLY A 122 -2.89 3.75 2.66
N THR A 123 -1.96 3.21 1.85
CA THR A 123 -2.21 2.62 0.53
C THR A 123 -2.76 3.60 -0.53
N GLY A 124 -3.01 3.11 -1.75
CA GLY A 124 -3.56 3.91 -2.86
C GLY A 124 -5.08 3.84 -2.96
N LEU A 125 -5.82 4.01 -1.87
CA LEU A 125 -7.29 3.82 -1.84
C LEU A 125 -8.08 4.92 -2.55
N LEU A 126 -7.54 6.14 -2.65
CA LEU A 126 -8.26 7.29 -3.19
C LEU A 126 -8.04 7.43 -4.71
N THR A 127 -8.53 6.46 -5.46
CA THR A 127 -8.48 6.41 -6.94
C THR A 127 -9.73 5.72 -7.50
N ASP A 128 -10.16 6.11 -8.69
CA ASP A 128 -11.21 5.42 -9.46
C ASP A 128 -10.64 4.60 -10.64
N ALA A 129 -9.32 4.38 -10.68
CA ALA A 129 -8.64 3.63 -11.73
C ALA A 129 -9.16 2.19 -11.90
N TYR A 130 -9.67 1.58 -10.81
CA TYR A 130 -10.24 0.23 -10.80
C TYR A 130 -11.78 0.22 -10.69
N GLY A 131 -12.41 1.36 -11.00
CA GLY A 131 -13.84 1.55 -10.88
C GLY A 131 -14.26 2.16 -9.55
N LEU A 132 -15.56 2.43 -9.42
CA LEU A 132 -16.11 3.15 -8.26
C LEU A 132 -16.49 2.23 -7.10
N VAL A 133 -16.80 0.97 -7.39
CA VAL A 133 -17.36 -0.03 -6.45
C VAL A 133 -16.25 -1.00 -5.99
N SER A 134 -16.61 -2.03 -5.23
CA SER A 134 -15.67 -2.92 -4.56
C SER A 134 -14.81 -2.11 -3.59
N TRP A 135 -13.50 -2.01 -3.80
CA TRP A 135 -12.61 -1.24 -2.93
C TRP A 135 -12.43 0.22 -3.38
N GLY A 136 -13.11 0.65 -4.44
CA GLY A 136 -13.05 2.01 -4.95
C GLY A 136 -13.76 3.07 -4.09
N PRO A 137 -13.86 4.32 -4.58
CA PRO A 137 -14.32 5.48 -3.83
C PRO A 137 -15.71 5.34 -3.17
N TYR A 138 -16.61 4.55 -3.74
CA TYR A 138 -17.94 4.33 -3.14
C TYR A 138 -17.84 3.60 -1.80
N SER A 139 -16.95 2.62 -1.69
CA SER A 139 -16.78 1.88 -0.43
C SER A 139 -16.20 2.80 0.66
N VAL A 140 -15.15 3.55 0.32
CA VAL A 140 -14.56 4.55 1.22
C VAL A 140 -15.63 5.55 1.69
N PHE A 141 -16.44 6.09 0.76
CA PHE A 141 -17.56 6.98 1.08
C PHE A 141 -18.59 6.33 2.01
N LYS A 142 -19.08 5.13 1.68
CA LYS A 142 -20.06 4.40 2.48
C LYS A 142 -19.59 4.21 3.92
N TRP A 143 -18.39 3.66 4.10
CA TRP A 143 -17.84 3.42 5.43
C TRP A 143 -17.60 4.73 6.19
N SER A 144 -17.23 5.81 5.50
CA SER A 144 -17.09 7.15 6.10
C SER A 144 -18.42 7.71 6.61
N VAL A 145 -19.50 7.60 5.81
CA VAL A 145 -20.84 8.03 6.20
C VAL A 145 -21.35 7.24 7.41
N ILE A 146 -21.16 5.92 7.39
CA ILE A 146 -21.60 5.06 8.49
C ILE A 146 -20.79 5.35 9.76
N ALA A 147 -19.47 5.56 9.65
CA ALA A 147 -18.64 5.92 10.80
C ALA A 147 -19.14 7.21 11.46
N ARG A 148 -19.41 8.24 10.65
CA ARG A 148 -19.99 9.51 11.12
C ARG A 148 -21.35 9.29 11.80
N ALA A 149 -22.23 8.50 11.19
CA ALA A 149 -23.56 8.20 11.73
C ALA A 149 -23.51 7.41 13.06
N CYS A 150 -22.53 6.50 13.20
CA CYS A 150 -22.26 5.74 14.42
C CYS A 150 -21.48 6.53 15.48
N ARG A 151 -21.18 7.82 15.25
CA ARG A 151 -20.33 8.65 16.13
C ARG A 151 -18.92 8.06 16.35
N CYS A 152 -18.44 7.31 15.37
CA CYS A 152 -17.10 6.73 15.34
C CYS A 152 -16.14 7.76 14.74
N LYS A 153 -14.99 8.02 15.40
CA LYS A 153 -13.99 8.94 14.86
C LYS A 153 -13.42 8.42 13.56
N LEU A 154 -13.33 9.26 12.54
CA LEU A 154 -12.88 8.87 11.21
C LEU A 154 -11.51 9.48 10.91
N LEU A 155 -10.49 8.63 10.75
CA LEU A 155 -9.12 9.06 10.51
C LEU A 155 -8.62 8.51 9.17
N PHE A 156 -8.12 9.38 8.29
CA PHE A 156 -7.39 8.99 7.08
C PHE A 156 -5.89 9.19 7.33
N VAL A 157 -5.13 8.09 7.35
CA VAL A 157 -3.73 8.12 7.79
C VAL A 157 -2.76 7.76 6.68
N SER A 158 -1.85 8.69 6.32
CA SER A 158 -0.90 8.61 5.20
C SER A 158 -1.52 8.02 3.92
N VAL A 159 -2.75 8.42 3.57
CA VAL A 159 -3.43 7.86 2.40
C VAL A 159 -2.83 8.41 1.12
N GLY A 160 -2.73 7.57 0.09
CA GLY A 160 -2.37 7.93 -1.27
C GLY A 160 -3.63 8.23 -2.11
N ALA A 161 -3.50 9.17 -3.04
CA ALA A 161 -4.56 9.50 -4.00
C ALA A 161 -4.01 9.61 -5.41
N GLY A 162 -4.91 9.42 -6.38
CA GLY A 162 -4.61 9.60 -7.79
C GLY A 162 -4.16 8.33 -8.52
N PRO A 163 -4.33 8.30 -9.85
CA PRO A 163 -5.12 9.25 -10.64
C PRO A 163 -6.62 9.16 -10.31
N ILE A 164 -7.35 10.27 -10.51
CA ILE A 164 -8.83 10.34 -10.34
C ILE A 164 -9.42 10.89 -11.64
N TYR A 165 -10.12 10.04 -12.38
CA TYR A 165 -10.56 10.29 -13.74
C TYR A 165 -11.97 10.92 -13.79
N GLY A 166 -12.94 10.32 -13.11
CA GLY A 166 -14.35 10.61 -13.26
C GLY A 166 -14.91 11.64 -12.26
N PRO A 167 -15.93 12.43 -12.64
CA PRO A 167 -16.54 13.42 -11.75
C PRO A 167 -17.19 12.77 -10.50
N LEU A 168 -17.79 11.58 -10.66
CA LEU A 168 -18.37 10.84 -9.54
C LEU A 168 -17.30 10.33 -8.56
N GLY A 169 -16.15 9.87 -9.07
CA GLY A 169 -15.00 9.49 -8.24
C GLY A 169 -14.49 10.68 -7.42
N ARG A 170 -14.32 11.85 -8.07
CA ARG A 170 -13.96 13.11 -7.40
C ARG A 170 -14.95 13.49 -6.30
N TRP A 171 -16.25 13.41 -6.60
CA TRP A 171 -17.30 13.73 -5.64
C TRP A 171 -17.28 12.78 -4.43
N LEU A 172 -17.20 11.46 -4.66
CA LEU A 172 -17.17 10.45 -3.60
C LEU A 172 -15.96 10.62 -2.68
N ILE A 173 -14.76 10.81 -3.24
CA ILE A 173 -13.54 11.02 -2.46
C ILE A 173 -13.64 12.30 -1.64
N ARG A 174 -14.08 13.42 -2.25
CA ARG A 174 -14.26 14.68 -1.54
C ARG A 174 -15.27 14.57 -0.40
N ALA A 175 -16.40 13.90 -0.65
CA ALA A 175 -17.42 13.70 0.37
C ALA A 175 -16.89 12.85 1.53
N ALA A 176 -16.21 11.73 1.25
CA ALA A 176 -15.60 10.88 2.28
C ALA A 176 -14.60 11.67 3.15
N LEU A 177 -13.69 12.43 2.54
CA LEU A 177 -12.68 13.22 3.26
C LEU A 177 -13.28 14.38 4.05
N SER A 178 -14.45 14.90 3.66
CA SER A 178 -15.13 15.97 4.42
C SER A 178 -15.71 15.49 5.75
N LEU A 179 -15.84 14.17 5.93
CA LEU A 179 -16.37 13.54 7.15
C LEU A 179 -15.28 13.17 8.17
N ALA A 180 -14.01 13.34 7.81
CA ALA A 180 -12.88 12.91 8.62
C ALA A 180 -12.56 13.88 9.75
N ASP A 181 -12.25 13.34 10.93
CA ASP A 181 -11.74 14.08 12.10
C ASP A 181 -10.22 14.30 12.01
N PHE A 182 -9.50 13.40 11.32
CA PHE A 182 -8.07 13.52 11.04
C PHE A 182 -7.76 13.12 9.62
N ARG A 183 -6.88 13.88 8.95
CA ARG A 183 -6.40 13.55 7.61
C ARG A 183 -4.91 13.81 7.48
N SER A 184 -4.26 12.87 6.82
CA SER A 184 -2.87 12.97 6.39
C SER A 184 -2.68 12.27 5.06
N TYR A 185 -1.73 12.77 4.30
CA TYR A 185 -1.43 12.30 2.95
C TYR A 185 0.00 11.78 2.87
N ARG A 186 0.21 10.72 2.10
CA ARG A 186 1.53 10.06 1.99
C ARG A 186 2.63 10.96 1.42
N ASP A 187 2.25 11.81 0.47
CA ASP A 187 3.20 12.61 -0.30
C ASP A 187 2.54 13.92 -0.77
N LEU A 188 3.35 14.91 -1.14
CA LEU A 188 2.85 16.22 -1.55
C LEU A 188 1.98 16.13 -2.81
N ALA A 189 2.33 15.24 -3.74
CA ALA A 189 1.56 15.02 -4.96
C ALA A 189 0.14 14.53 -4.65
N THR A 190 -0.03 13.66 -3.66
CA THR A 190 -1.32 13.20 -3.16
C THR A 190 -2.12 14.37 -2.58
N MET A 191 -1.52 15.19 -1.72
CA MET A 191 -2.20 16.36 -1.16
C MET A 191 -2.65 17.33 -2.25
N GLN A 192 -1.81 17.55 -3.28
CA GLN A 192 -2.14 18.39 -4.43
C GLN A 192 -3.28 17.79 -5.26
N CYS A 193 -3.29 16.48 -5.51
CA CYS A 193 -4.38 15.78 -6.20
C CYS A 193 -5.72 15.98 -5.46
N VAL A 194 -5.70 15.80 -4.14
CA VAL A 194 -6.89 15.96 -3.28
C VAL A 194 -7.35 17.42 -3.20
N ARG A 195 -6.42 18.37 -3.16
CA ARG A 195 -6.73 19.81 -3.28
C ARG A 195 -7.36 20.13 -4.63
N GLY A 196 -6.87 19.54 -5.72
CA GLY A 196 -7.37 19.73 -7.08
C GLY A 196 -8.82 19.29 -7.27
N ILE A 197 -9.32 18.35 -6.46
CA ILE A 197 -10.73 17.94 -6.47
C ILE A 197 -11.62 18.75 -5.52
N GLY A 198 -11.07 19.80 -4.88
CA GLY A 198 -11.83 20.76 -4.06
C GLY A 198 -11.89 20.44 -2.57
N VAL A 199 -11.01 19.59 -2.04
CA VAL A 199 -10.87 19.36 -0.58
C VAL A 199 -10.01 20.47 0.03
N ARG A 200 -10.48 21.07 1.13
CA ARG A 200 -9.69 22.03 1.91
C ARG A 200 -8.60 21.29 2.68
N THR A 201 -7.34 21.59 2.37
CA THR A 201 -6.15 20.88 2.90
C THR A 201 -5.27 21.76 3.80
N SER A 202 -5.75 22.94 4.23
CA SER A 202 -4.95 23.92 4.99
C SER A 202 -4.47 23.44 6.36
N HIS A 203 -5.15 22.44 6.95
CA HIS A 203 -4.81 21.86 8.25
C HIS A 203 -4.35 20.40 8.14
N ASP A 204 -4.31 19.86 6.92
CA ASP A 204 -3.90 18.48 6.69
C ASP A 204 -2.38 18.41 6.60
N ARG A 205 -1.80 17.29 7.03
CA ARG A 205 -0.35 17.09 7.06
C ARG A 205 0.11 16.08 6.01
N VAL A 206 1.33 16.24 5.54
CA VAL A 206 2.02 15.22 4.74
C VAL A 206 2.91 14.43 5.68
N TYR A 207 2.79 13.12 5.66
CA TYR A 207 3.66 12.19 6.36
C TYR A 207 4.04 11.07 5.40
N PRO A 208 5.23 10.47 5.53
CA PRO A 208 5.66 9.43 4.60
C PRO A 208 4.75 8.19 4.69
N ASP A 209 5.00 7.23 3.80
CA ASP A 209 4.28 5.96 3.79
C ASP A 209 4.48 5.20 5.12
N LEU A 210 3.41 4.61 5.64
CA LEU A 210 3.39 3.95 6.94
C LEU A 210 4.41 2.81 7.03
N ALA A 211 4.76 2.17 5.90
CA ALA A 211 5.72 1.08 5.88
C ALA A 211 7.10 1.47 6.44
N PHE A 212 7.50 2.75 6.38
CA PHE A 212 8.74 3.22 7.01
C PHE A 212 8.78 3.01 8.53
N SER A 213 7.63 2.83 9.18
CA SER A 213 7.50 2.58 10.62
C SER A 213 7.27 1.10 10.99
N LEU A 214 7.61 0.17 10.08
CA LEU A 214 7.71 -1.24 10.45
C LEU A 214 8.68 -1.41 11.65
N PRO A 215 8.37 -2.35 12.56
CA PRO A 215 9.16 -2.53 13.77
C PRO A 215 10.55 -3.12 13.45
N GLU A 216 11.55 -2.71 14.23
CA GLU A 216 12.95 -3.03 13.96
C GLU A 216 13.27 -4.52 14.08
N ASN A 217 12.49 -5.26 14.88
CA ASN A 217 12.64 -6.71 15.00
C ASN A 217 12.25 -7.48 13.72
N LEU A 218 11.57 -6.85 12.76
CA LEU A 218 11.32 -7.42 11.44
C LEU A 218 12.45 -7.12 10.45
N MET A 219 13.35 -6.20 10.78
CA MET A 219 14.49 -5.90 9.92
C MET A 219 15.52 -7.03 10.03
N PRO A 220 15.78 -7.76 8.95
CA PRO A 220 16.77 -8.84 8.97
C PRO A 220 18.17 -8.28 9.25
N HIS A 221 19.02 -9.10 9.87
CA HIS A 221 20.45 -8.79 9.97
C HIS A 221 21.14 -9.08 8.63
N ASP A 222 22.05 -8.19 8.24
CA ASP A 222 22.84 -8.34 7.02
C ASP A 222 23.79 -9.55 7.12
N ASP A 223 23.41 -10.68 6.54
CA ASP A 223 24.32 -11.81 6.29
C ASP A 223 24.83 -11.75 4.83
N LEU A 224 25.54 -10.67 4.51
CA LEU A 224 26.21 -10.49 3.21
C LEU A 224 27.53 -11.29 3.11
N GLN A 225 28.08 -11.74 4.25
CA GLN A 225 29.47 -12.22 4.36
C GLN A 225 29.75 -13.60 3.75
N LYS A 226 28.73 -14.31 3.22
CA LYS A 226 28.89 -15.68 2.68
C LYS A 226 28.81 -15.79 1.16
N ARG A 227 28.77 -14.69 0.41
CA ARG A 227 28.48 -14.75 -1.04
C ARG A 227 29.73 -14.72 -1.91
N ARG A 228 29.70 -15.48 -3.00
CA ARG A 228 30.75 -15.53 -4.03
C ARG A 228 30.73 -14.33 -4.98
N ARG A 229 29.55 -13.71 -5.18
CA ARG A 229 29.32 -12.62 -6.13
C ARG A 229 28.36 -11.58 -5.53
N PRO A 230 28.47 -10.30 -5.93
CA PRO A 230 27.47 -9.29 -5.61
C PRO A 230 26.12 -9.63 -6.26
N VAL A 231 25.04 -9.31 -5.57
CA VAL A 231 23.67 -9.66 -5.95
C VAL A 231 22.83 -8.40 -6.17
N VAL A 232 22.22 -8.28 -7.35
CA VAL A 232 21.26 -7.21 -7.65
C VAL A 232 19.84 -7.73 -7.47
N GLY A 233 19.05 -7.03 -6.65
CA GLY A 233 17.62 -7.29 -6.52
C GLY A 233 16.85 -6.70 -7.68
N LEU A 234 16.25 -7.53 -8.54
CA LEU A 234 15.43 -7.10 -9.66
C LEU A 234 13.93 -7.24 -9.35
N GLY A 235 13.29 -6.11 -9.07
CA GLY A 235 11.85 -6.02 -8.77
C GLY A 235 10.98 -6.04 -10.01
N LEU A 236 10.29 -7.16 -10.24
CA LEU A 236 9.38 -7.34 -11.36
C LEU A 236 7.93 -7.01 -10.98
N MET A 237 7.16 -6.52 -11.95
CA MET A 237 5.77 -6.14 -11.77
C MET A 237 4.96 -6.50 -13.01
N GLN A 238 3.76 -7.04 -12.82
CA GLN A 238 2.78 -7.15 -13.91
C GLN A 238 2.24 -5.77 -14.24
N TYR A 239 2.25 -5.41 -15.51
CA TYR A 239 1.87 -4.08 -15.96
C TYR A 239 0.48 -3.68 -15.43
N ALA A 240 0.41 -2.66 -14.57
CA ALA A 240 -0.79 -2.29 -13.82
C ALA A 240 -1.87 -1.55 -14.64
N GLY A 241 -1.91 -1.75 -15.96
CA GLY A 241 -2.92 -1.19 -16.86
C GLY A 241 -2.98 0.34 -16.78
N ARG A 242 -4.18 0.88 -16.50
CA ARG A 242 -4.47 2.34 -16.44
C ARG A 242 -3.71 3.12 -15.36
N LEU A 243 -3.08 2.44 -14.41
CA LEU A 243 -2.20 3.10 -13.44
C LEU A 243 -0.79 3.32 -13.96
N SER A 244 -0.33 2.46 -14.88
CA SER A 244 0.99 2.54 -15.49
C SER A 244 1.00 3.40 -16.75
N ALA A 245 -0.07 3.37 -17.55
CA ALA A 245 -0.25 4.24 -18.71
C ALA A 245 -1.73 4.50 -19.00
N GLU A 246 -2.02 5.64 -19.64
CA GLU A 246 -3.37 5.99 -20.08
C GLU A 246 -3.92 4.97 -21.10
N SER A 247 -3.05 4.42 -21.95
CA SER A 247 -3.37 3.41 -22.98
C SER A 247 -2.42 2.21 -22.87
N PRO A 248 -2.71 1.23 -22.00
CA PRO A 248 -1.86 0.06 -21.81
C PRO A 248 -1.80 -0.80 -23.08
N SER A 249 -0.62 -1.22 -23.50
CA SER A 249 -0.44 -2.15 -24.62
C SER A 249 0.57 -3.25 -24.30
N ASP A 250 0.35 -4.43 -24.88
CA ASP A 250 1.25 -5.57 -24.75
C ASP A 250 2.65 -5.24 -25.27
N ALA A 251 2.76 -4.32 -26.23
CA ALA A 251 4.03 -3.85 -26.77
C ALA A 251 4.86 -3.10 -25.70
N VAL A 252 4.24 -2.24 -24.88
CA VAL A 252 4.93 -1.51 -23.81
C VAL A 252 5.41 -2.48 -22.73
N TYR A 253 4.57 -3.43 -22.34
CA TYR A 253 4.95 -4.45 -21.35
C TYR A 253 6.09 -5.36 -21.86
N ARG A 254 6.04 -5.77 -23.13
CA ARG A 254 7.11 -6.55 -23.74
C ARG A 254 8.41 -5.75 -23.84
N ALA A 255 8.34 -4.48 -24.24
CA ALA A 255 9.51 -3.60 -24.28
C ALA A 255 10.14 -3.42 -22.88
N TYR A 256 9.32 -3.32 -21.83
CA TYR A 256 9.78 -3.30 -20.45
C TYR A 256 10.60 -4.55 -20.10
N LEU A 257 10.09 -5.76 -20.39
CA LEU A 257 10.82 -7.00 -20.12
C LEU A 257 12.09 -7.15 -20.96
N GLU A 258 12.06 -6.77 -22.24
CA GLU A 258 13.23 -6.82 -23.13
C GLU A 258 14.36 -5.91 -22.63
N ASN A 259 14.04 -4.70 -22.16
CA ASN A 259 15.04 -3.80 -21.56
C ASN A 259 15.65 -4.39 -20.29
N LEU A 260 14.84 -5.01 -19.43
CA LEU A 260 15.36 -5.69 -18.24
C LEU A 260 16.24 -6.90 -18.58
N VAL A 261 15.91 -7.66 -19.63
CA VAL A 261 16.72 -8.78 -20.10
C VAL A 261 18.09 -8.29 -20.61
N ARG A 262 18.12 -7.18 -21.35
CA ARG A 262 19.39 -6.54 -21.77
C ARG A 262 20.23 -6.11 -20.57
N PHE A 263 19.60 -5.46 -19.59
CA PHE A 263 20.26 -5.05 -18.36
C PHE A 263 20.83 -6.23 -17.57
N VAL A 264 20.06 -7.33 -17.41
CA VAL A 264 20.56 -8.53 -16.73
C VAL A 264 21.68 -9.23 -17.50
N GLY A 265 21.61 -9.27 -18.83
CA GLY A 265 22.72 -9.76 -19.66
C GLY A 265 24.02 -8.98 -19.42
N TRP A 266 23.92 -7.66 -19.32
CA TRP A 266 25.05 -6.79 -18.98
C TRP A 266 25.59 -7.04 -17.57
N LEU A 267 24.70 -7.17 -16.57
CA LEU A 267 25.07 -7.54 -15.20
C LEU A 267 25.81 -8.88 -15.15
N PHE A 268 25.37 -9.85 -15.96
CA PHE A 268 26.02 -11.14 -16.05
C PHE A 268 27.45 -11.06 -16.56
N GLY A 269 27.69 -10.21 -17.56
CA GLY A 269 29.03 -9.93 -18.09
C GLY A 269 29.97 -9.29 -17.07
N ARG A 270 29.42 -8.57 -16.08
CA ARG A 270 30.18 -7.94 -14.97
C ARG A 270 30.27 -8.79 -13.70
N GLY A 271 29.75 -10.02 -13.71
CA GLY A 271 29.90 -10.94 -12.58
C GLY A 271 28.88 -10.79 -11.45
N TYR A 272 27.75 -10.11 -11.67
CA TYR A 272 26.65 -10.06 -10.69
C TYR A 272 25.74 -11.26 -10.83
N ASP A 273 25.15 -11.68 -9.71
CA ASP A 273 23.97 -12.55 -9.72
C ASP A 273 22.72 -11.70 -9.52
N VAL A 274 21.56 -12.21 -9.95
CA VAL A 274 20.30 -11.47 -9.92
C VAL A 274 19.29 -12.22 -9.06
N ARG A 275 18.72 -11.53 -8.07
CA ARG A 275 17.60 -12.03 -7.28
C ARG A 275 16.31 -11.39 -7.74
N LEU A 276 15.35 -12.20 -8.20
CA LEU A 276 14.03 -11.70 -8.58
C LEU A 276 13.22 -11.36 -7.32
N LEU A 277 12.59 -10.19 -7.33
CA LEU A 277 11.75 -9.70 -6.24
C LEU A 277 10.35 -9.41 -6.77
N ILE A 278 9.33 -9.83 -6.03
CA ILE A 278 7.92 -9.49 -6.32
C ILE A 278 7.29 -8.79 -5.12
N GLY A 279 6.45 -7.79 -5.39
CA GLY A 279 5.74 -7.03 -4.36
C GLY A 279 4.31 -7.53 -4.12
N ASP A 280 3.88 -8.51 -4.91
CA ASP A 280 2.52 -9.01 -4.98
C ASP A 280 2.54 -10.43 -5.56
N ILE A 281 1.79 -11.37 -4.99
CA ILE A 281 1.72 -12.74 -5.50
C ILE A 281 1.19 -12.81 -6.94
N PHE A 282 0.40 -11.81 -7.36
CA PHE A 282 -0.10 -11.73 -8.72
C PHE A 282 1.02 -11.45 -9.73
N ASP A 283 2.22 -11.05 -9.30
CA ASP A 283 3.39 -10.87 -10.18
C ASP A 283 4.16 -12.17 -10.48
N ARG A 284 3.84 -13.30 -9.83
CA ARG A 284 4.50 -14.60 -10.08
C ARG A 284 4.51 -15.05 -11.55
N PRO A 285 3.50 -14.76 -12.38
CA PRO A 285 3.58 -15.04 -13.82
C PRO A 285 4.70 -14.25 -14.53
N VAL A 286 4.99 -13.03 -14.08
CA VAL A 286 6.00 -12.16 -14.70
C VAL A 286 7.41 -12.70 -14.48
N THR A 287 7.70 -13.28 -13.31
CA THR A 287 9.02 -13.91 -13.07
C THR A 287 9.25 -15.08 -14.02
N ARG A 288 8.21 -15.89 -14.31
CA ARG A 288 8.25 -16.99 -15.28
C ARG A 288 8.45 -16.49 -16.70
N GLU A 289 7.70 -15.47 -17.11
CA GLU A 289 7.82 -14.86 -18.43
C GLU A 289 9.21 -14.23 -18.64
N PHE A 290 9.70 -13.48 -17.65
CA PHE A 290 11.03 -12.89 -17.66
C PHE A 290 12.12 -13.95 -17.81
N LYS A 291 12.09 -15.04 -17.02
CA LYS A 291 13.06 -16.14 -17.14
C LYS A 291 13.00 -16.81 -18.52
N SER A 292 11.82 -16.99 -19.10
CA SER A 292 11.68 -17.52 -20.45
C SER A 292 12.34 -16.61 -21.49
N LEU A 293 12.09 -15.29 -21.39
CA LEU A 293 12.68 -14.31 -22.31
C LEU A 293 14.20 -14.22 -22.14
N LEU A 294 14.68 -14.30 -20.90
CA LEU A 294 16.11 -14.29 -20.58
C LEU A 294 16.84 -15.47 -21.25
N ARG A 295 16.27 -16.69 -21.18
CA ARG A 295 16.79 -17.88 -21.87
C ARG A 295 16.77 -17.72 -23.39
N GLU A 296 15.69 -17.17 -23.94
CA GLU A 296 15.55 -16.94 -25.38
C GLU A 296 16.62 -15.98 -25.91
N ARG A 297 16.94 -14.92 -25.16
CA ARG A 297 17.82 -13.83 -25.61
C ARG A 297 19.30 -14.07 -25.32
N LEU A 298 19.64 -14.60 -24.15
CA LEU A 298 21.04 -14.82 -23.76
C LEU A 298 21.56 -16.22 -24.13
N GLY A 299 20.69 -17.14 -24.53
CA GLY A 299 21.06 -18.52 -24.80
C GLY A 299 21.49 -19.24 -23.53
N SER A 300 22.73 -19.76 -23.51
CA SER A 300 23.30 -20.46 -22.36
C SER A 300 23.88 -19.46 -21.35
N TYR A 301 23.26 -19.40 -20.17
CA TYR A 301 23.85 -18.81 -18.97
C TYR A 301 23.71 -19.82 -17.82
N ASP A 302 24.50 -19.64 -16.78
CA ASP A 302 24.40 -20.41 -15.54
C ASP A 302 23.09 -20.04 -14.82
N GLU A 303 22.10 -20.95 -14.84
CA GLU A 303 20.78 -20.71 -14.25
C GLU A 303 20.84 -20.42 -12.74
N GLU A 304 21.90 -20.87 -12.04
CA GLU A 304 22.10 -20.59 -10.61
C GLU A 304 22.33 -19.11 -10.33
N ARG A 305 22.68 -18.31 -11.35
CA ARG A 305 22.84 -16.85 -11.24
C ARG A 305 21.51 -16.11 -11.12
N VAL A 306 20.37 -16.78 -11.33
CA VAL A 306 19.03 -16.22 -11.16
C VAL A 306 18.36 -16.84 -9.95
N ILE A 307 18.27 -16.08 -8.87
CA ILE A 307 17.65 -16.52 -7.61
C ILE A 307 16.17 -16.13 -7.62
N ASP A 308 15.27 -17.11 -7.64
CA ASP A 308 13.81 -16.92 -7.67
C ASP A 308 13.13 -17.83 -6.63
N GLU A 309 13.35 -17.51 -5.35
CA GLU A 309 12.77 -18.23 -4.22
C GLU A 309 11.32 -17.81 -3.98
N PRO A 310 10.40 -18.75 -3.66
CA PRO A 310 9.03 -18.42 -3.34
C PRO A 310 8.91 -17.46 -2.15
N ILE A 311 7.93 -16.57 -2.23
CA ILE A 311 7.62 -15.59 -1.19
C ILE A 311 6.12 -15.57 -0.88
N GLY A 312 5.79 -15.43 0.41
CA GLY A 312 4.43 -15.37 0.93
C GLY A 312 4.21 -14.33 2.03
N SER A 313 5.22 -13.57 2.46
CA SER A 313 5.07 -12.55 3.51
C SER A 313 6.01 -11.34 3.34
N VAL A 314 5.74 -10.27 4.10
CA VAL A 314 6.56 -9.04 4.11
C VAL A 314 7.96 -9.32 4.66
N GLU A 315 8.06 -10.15 5.68
CA GLU A 315 9.30 -10.55 6.34
C GLU A 315 10.20 -11.33 5.39
N GLN A 316 9.61 -12.19 4.56
CA GLN A 316 10.32 -12.86 3.50
C GLN A 316 10.80 -11.87 2.44
N LEU A 317 10.01 -10.85 2.05
CA LEU A 317 10.45 -9.80 1.11
C LEU A 317 11.64 -9.04 1.67
N LEU A 318 11.56 -8.60 2.92
CA LEU A 318 12.64 -7.93 3.63
C LEU A 318 13.90 -8.80 3.67
N SER A 319 13.76 -10.08 4.00
CA SER A 319 14.88 -11.04 4.01
C SER A 319 15.51 -11.18 2.62
N GLN A 320 14.70 -11.28 1.56
CA GLN A 320 15.18 -11.34 0.18
C GLN A 320 15.92 -10.06 -0.22
N ILE A 321 15.38 -8.88 0.08
CA ILE A 321 16.02 -7.59 -0.22
C ILE A 321 17.32 -7.42 0.57
N ALA A 322 17.36 -7.84 1.83
CA ALA A 322 18.58 -7.80 2.64
C ALA A 322 19.70 -8.66 2.04
N THR A 323 19.37 -9.63 1.19
CA THR A 323 20.35 -10.40 0.41
C THR A 323 20.76 -9.77 -0.92
N THR A 324 20.64 -8.45 -1.06
CA THR A 324 21.04 -7.71 -2.27
C THR A 324 21.97 -6.56 -1.92
N ASP A 325 22.88 -6.21 -2.82
CA ASP A 325 23.83 -5.10 -2.69
C ASP A 325 23.26 -3.79 -3.24
N ALA A 326 22.42 -3.90 -4.27
CA ALA A 326 21.65 -2.84 -4.89
C ALA A 326 20.31 -3.39 -5.39
N VAL A 327 19.30 -2.51 -5.54
CA VAL A 327 17.96 -2.90 -6.01
C VAL A 327 17.57 -2.09 -7.23
N VAL A 328 17.03 -2.74 -8.26
CA VAL A 328 16.36 -2.11 -9.40
C VAL A 328 14.94 -2.63 -9.43
N ALA A 329 13.94 -1.81 -9.13
CA ALA A 329 12.58 -2.32 -8.91
C ALA A 329 11.48 -1.43 -9.47
N THR A 330 10.42 -2.09 -9.96
CA THR A 330 9.21 -1.43 -10.46
C THR A 330 8.14 -1.23 -9.38
N ARG A 331 7.95 -2.23 -8.51
CA ARG A 331 6.97 -2.17 -7.41
C ARG A 331 7.40 -1.14 -6.36
N PHE A 332 6.52 -0.20 -6.04
CA PHE A 332 6.76 0.86 -5.05
C PHE A 332 7.29 0.35 -3.70
N HIS A 333 6.73 -0.74 -3.17
CA HIS A 333 7.16 -1.25 -1.87
C HIS A 333 8.46 -2.05 -1.92
N ASN A 334 8.87 -2.58 -3.08
CA ASN A 334 10.21 -3.14 -3.22
C ASN A 334 11.26 -2.01 -3.10
N VAL A 335 11.00 -0.87 -3.75
CA VAL A 335 11.84 0.33 -3.64
C VAL A 335 11.85 0.85 -2.19
N LEU A 336 10.68 1.02 -1.59
CA LEU A 336 10.56 1.52 -0.22
C LEU A 336 11.29 0.64 0.80
N LEU A 337 11.07 -0.69 0.75
CA LEU A 337 11.70 -1.61 1.69
C LEU A 337 13.22 -1.70 1.45
N ALA A 338 13.69 -1.55 0.21
CA ALA A 338 15.12 -1.41 -0.08
C ALA A 338 15.72 -0.15 0.56
N LEU A 339 15.02 0.99 0.50
CA LEU A 339 15.43 2.23 1.17
C LEU A 339 15.49 2.05 2.69
N MET A 340 14.52 1.36 3.30
CA MET A 340 14.54 1.05 4.73
C MET A 340 15.75 0.21 5.13
N LEU A 341 16.16 -0.72 4.27
CA LEU A 341 17.37 -1.54 4.44
C LEU A 341 18.64 -0.80 3.97
N LYS A 342 18.54 0.51 3.70
CA LYS A 342 19.64 1.37 3.27
C LYS A 342 20.34 0.84 2.02
N ARG A 343 19.61 0.15 1.12
CA ARG A 343 20.13 -0.33 -0.15
C ARG A 343 20.07 0.78 -1.20
N PRO A 344 21.17 1.05 -1.91
CA PRO A 344 21.12 1.86 -3.13
C PRO A 344 20.07 1.30 -4.09
N VAL A 345 19.20 2.16 -4.63
CA VAL A 345 18.05 1.73 -5.42
C VAL A 345 17.84 2.57 -6.67
N ILE A 346 17.50 1.89 -7.78
CA ILE A 346 16.94 2.49 -8.99
C ILE A 346 15.46 2.13 -9.06
N SER A 347 14.60 3.13 -9.21
CA SER A 347 13.17 2.95 -9.35
C SER A 347 12.74 2.99 -10.82
N ILE A 348 12.07 1.94 -11.27
CA ILE A 348 11.32 1.95 -12.53
C ILE A 348 9.89 2.41 -12.21
N SER A 349 9.67 3.71 -12.26
CA SER A 349 8.42 4.34 -11.91
C SER A 349 7.30 4.02 -12.90
N PHE A 350 6.22 3.42 -12.39
CA PHE A 350 4.96 3.27 -13.11
C PHE A 350 3.91 4.30 -12.69
N HIS A 351 4.14 5.01 -11.58
CA HIS A 351 3.17 5.94 -11.01
C HIS A 351 3.90 7.08 -10.30
N GLN A 352 3.25 8.24 -10.21
CA GLN A 352 3.80 9.45 -9.59
C GLN A 352 4.31 9.23 -8.17
N LYS A 353 3.75 8.26 -7.43
CA LYS A 353 4.20 7.91 -6.08
C LYS A 353 5.67 7.47 -6.02
N CYS A 354 6.13 6.72 -7.03
CA CYS A 354 7.53 6.28 -7.09
C CYS A 354 8.45 7.48 -7.33
N VAL A 355 8.05 8.39 -8.22
CA VAL A 355 8.78 9.62 -8.51
C VAL A 355 8.86 10.52 -7.28
N SER A 356 7.74 10.72 -6.56
CA SER A 356 7.71 11.49 -5.31
C SER A 356 8.66 10.90 -4.26
N LEU A 357 8.58 9.58 -4.03
CA LEU A 357 9.45 8.89 -3.08
C LEU A 357 10.93 9.08 -3.43
N MET A 358 11.33 8.78 -4.67
CA MET A 358 12.73 8.91 -5.07
C MET A 358 13.23 10.34 -4.96
N ARG A 359 12.42 11.33 -5.32
CA ARG A 359 12.77 12.75 -5.18
C ARG A 359 12.97 13.16 -3.73
N GLU A 360 12.04 12.79 -2.84
CA GLU A 360 12.11 13.14 -1.41
C GLU A 360 13.31 12.46 -0.72
N MET A 361 13.70 11.27 -1.19
CA MET A 361 14.89 10.54 -0.73
C MET A 361 16.21 11.04 -1.33
N GLY A 362 16.19 12.06 -2.20
CA GLY A 362 17.39 12.59 -2.86
C GLY A 362 17.92 11.74 -4.01
N LEU A 363 17.09 10.83 -4.56
CA LEU A 363 17.44 9.85 -5.59
C LEU A 363 16.68 10.11 -6.90
N ALA A 364 16.33 11.36 -7.19
CA ALA A 364 15.53 11.70 -8.37
C ALA A 364 16.18 11.24 -9.69
N GLU A 365 17.52 11.29 -9.76
CA GLU A 365 18.31 10.86 -10.93
C GLU A 365 18.29 9.34 -11.13
N TYR A 366 18.00 8.55 -10.09
CA TYR A 366 17.91 7.08 -10.14
C TYR A 366 16.46 6.61 -10.37
N CYS A 367 15.69 7.34 -11.17
CA CYS A 367 14.29 7.04 -11.45
C CYS A 367 13.99 7.13 -12.95
N GLN A 368 13.48 6.04 -13.55
CA GLN A 368 13.04 6.01 -14.95
C GLN A 368 11.54 5.73 -15.05
N ASN A 369 10.88 6.21 -16.11
CA ASN A 369 9.48 5.87 -16.37
C ASN A 369 9.39 4.49 -17.04
N ILE A 370 8.52 3.61 -16.56
CA ILE A 370 8.34 2.25 -17.11
C ILE A 370 7.99 2.26 -18.61
N ASN A 371 7.27 3.27 -19.08
CA ASN A 371 6.82 3.37 -20.49
C ASN A 371 7.92 3.88 -21.42
N GLN A 372 9.00 4.44 -20.86
CA GLN A 372 10.15 5.00 -21.57
C GLN A 372 11.44 4.38 -21.04
N LEU A 373 11.35 3.15 -20.53
CA LEU A 373 12.50 2.46 -19.96
C LEU A 373 13.55 2.23 -21.04
N ASP A 374 14.76 2.65 -20.76
CA ASP A 374 15.91 2.49 -21.63
C ASP A 374 17.01 1.71 -20.90
N ALA A 375 17.44 0.60 -21.50
CA ALA A 375 18.43 -0.30 -20.90
C ALA A 375 19.82 0.34 -20.82
N GLU A 376 20.23 1.17 -21.78
CA GLU A 376 21.56 1.79 -21.79
C GLU A 376 21.64 2.82 -20.65
N ARG A 377 20.62 3.69 -20.54
CA ARG A 377 20.49 4.62 -19.43
C ARG A 377 20.41 3.90 -18.08
N LEU A 378 19.78 2.73 -18.01
CA LEU A 378 19.71 1.94 -16.78
C LEU A 378 21.10 1.41 -16.37
N MET A 379 21.93 1.02 -17.34
CA MET A 379 23.32 0.61 -17.11
C MET A 379 24.18 1.79 -16.64
N GLU A 380 24.00 2.97 -17.23
CA GLU A 380 24.67 4.21 -16.80
C GLU A 380 24.32 4.57 -15.35
N GLN A 381 23.02 4.66 -15.04
CA GLN A 381 22.53 4.92 -13.68
C GLN A 381 23.03 3.88 -12.69
N PHE A 382 23.16 2.62 -13.11
CA PHE A 382 23.71 1.58 -12.25
C PHE A 382 25.19 1.80 -11.96
N CYS A 383 26.00 2.14 -12.97
CA CYS A 383 27.41 2.49 -12.74
C CYS A 383 27.55 3.66 -11.77
N GLU A 384 26.79 4.74 -11.97
CA GLU A 384 26.79 5.90 -11.08
C GLU A 384 26.35 5.55 -9.66
N LEU A 385 25.35 4.66 -9.53
CA LEU A 385 24.87 4.20 -8.24
C LEU A 385 25.90 3.35 -7.50
N GLU A 386 26.70 2.55 -8.22
CA GLU A 386 27.81 1.80 -7.64
C GLU A 386 28.94 2.72 -7.17
N GLU A 387 29.33 3.67 -7.99
CA GLU A 387 30.38 4.66 -7.66
C GLU A 387 30.01 5.48 -6.42
N ASN A 388 28.74 5.83 -6.27
CA ASN A 388 28.25 6.65 -5.17
C ASN A 388 27.63 5.83 -4.01
N ALA A 389 27.75 4.50 -4.02
CA ALA A 389 26.97 3.62 -3.15
C ALA A 389 27.06 3.97 -1.65
N ASP A 390 28.26 4.30 -1.16
CA ASP A 390 28.46 4.63 0.26
C ASP A 390 27.84 5.98 0.65
N GLU A 391 27.93 6.98 -0.22
CA GLU A 391 27.25 8.26 -0.02
C GLU A 391 25.73 8.06 -0.04
N LEU A 392 25.22 7.32 -1.03
CA LEU A 392 23.80 7.02 -1.15
C LEU A 392 23.27 6.28 0.09
N ARG A 393 24.00 5.29 0.61
CA ARG A 393 23.66 4.59 1.86
C ARG A 393 23.51 5.56 3.03
N ARG A 394 24.41 6.53 3.16
CA ARG A 394 24.37 7.57 4.21
C ARG A 394 23.15 8.48 4.04
N VAL A 395 22.90 8.99 2.83
CA VAL A 395 21.76 9.86 2.52
C VAL A 395 20.43 9.14 2.75
N ILE A 396 20.30 7.91 2.25
CA ILE A 396 19.13 7.04 2.45
C ILE A 396 18.90 6.79 3.93
N GLY A 397 19.96 6.47 4.69
CA GLY A 397 19.87 6.27 6.13
C GLY A 397 19.31 7.49 6.85
N GLN A 398 19.88 8.67 6.61
CA GLN A 398 19.41 9.92 7.22
C GLN A 398 17.94 10.20 6.88
N LYS A 399 17.55 10.07 5.62
CA LYS A 399 16.17 10.31 5.18
C LYS A 399 15.18 9.31 5.77
N THR A 400 15.60 8.06 5.92
CA THR A 400 14.79 7.01 6.56
C THR A 400 14.55 7.33 8.04
N ASP A 401 15.56 7.83 8.75
CA ASP A 401 15.43 8.24 10.16
C ASP A 401 14.52 9.48 10.32
N GLU A 402 14.62 10.44 9.41
CA GLU A 402 13.70 11.59 9.32
C GLU A 402 12.25 11.13 9.11
N TYR A 403 12.02 10.17 8.21
CA TYR A 403 10.70 9.60 7.94
C TYR A 403 10.12 8.85 9.14
N ARG A 404 10.93 8.05 9.84
CA ARG A 404 10.50 7.36 11.06
C ARG A 404 10.11 8.35 12.15
N SER A 405 10.90 9.41 12.32
CA SER A 405 10.61 10.48 13.29
C SER A 405 9.30 11.22 12.96
N ALA A 406 9.04 11.51 11.68
CA ALA A 406 7.79 12.12 11.24
C ALA A 406 6.58 11.20 11.49
N LEU A 407 6.74 9.89 11.31
CA LEU A 407 5.69 8.91 11.61
C LEU A 407 5.44 8.79 13.12
N ASP A 408 6.47 8.82 13.96
CA ASP A 408 6.29 8.87 15.43
C ASP A 408 5.48 10.11 15.85
N GLU A 409 5.70 11.29 15.23
CA GLU A 409 4.88 12.48 15.47
C GLU A 409 3.41 12.24 15.06
N GLN A 410 3.19 11.67 13.88
CA GLN A 410 1.85 11.31 13.38
C GLN A 410 1.13 10.37 14.35
N TYR A 411 1.77 9.30 14.79
CA TYR A 411 1.18 8.34 15.73
C TYR A 411 0.91 8.98 17.10
N GLY A 412 1.77 9.91 17.55
CA GLY A 412 1.52 10.71 18.74
C GLY A 412 0.25 11.58 18.61
N ALA A 413 0.04 12.20 17.44
CA ALA A 413 -1.18 12.96 17.16
C ALA A 413 -2.43 12.08 17.13
N ILE A 414 -2.35 10.92 16.45
CA ILE A 414 -3.43 9.93 16.40
C ILE A 414 -3.77 9.42 17.81
N GLY A 415 -2.75 9.08 18.61
CA GLY A 415 -2.95 8.63 19.99
C GLY A 415 -3.63 9.69 20.87
N ARG A 416 -3.32 10.98 20.68
CA ARG A 416 -4.03 12.08 21.35
C ARG A 416 -5.48 12.19 20.88
N GLU A 417 -5.73 12.07 19.58
CA GLU A 417 -7.08 12.12 19.01
C GLU A 417 -7.94 10.96 19.57
N LEU A 418 -7.40 9.75 19.59
CA LEU A 418 -8.07 8.56 20.12
C LEU A 418 -8.31 8.64 21.64
N ARG A 419 -7.37 9.19 22.42
CA ARG A 419 -7.54 9.40 23.87
C ARG A 419 -8.44 10.58 24.22
N GLY A 420 -8.43 11.65 23.43
CA GLY A 420 -9.28 12.84 23.64
C GLY A 420 -10.77 12.52 23.65
N SER A 421 -11.17 11.42 23.00
CA SER A 421 -12.49 10.80 23.08
C SER A 421 -12.93 10.47 24.52
N ARG A 422 -11.98 10.19 25.44
CA ARG A 422 -12.27 9.97 26.87
C ARG A 422 -12.56 11.28 27.64
N LEU A 423 -12.00 12.40 27.18
CA LEU A 423 -12.06 13.71 27.87
C LEU A 423 -13.17 14.63 27.31
N GLY A 424 -13.56 14.46 26.05
CA GLY A 424 -14.66 15.23 25.42
C GLY A 424 -16.05 15.00 26.04
N ALA A 425 -16.21 13.96 26.88
CA ALA A 425 -17.40 13.72 27.69
C ALA A 425 -17.23 14.17 29.17
N ARG A 426 -16.32 15.10 29.46
CA ARG A 426 -16.13 15.70 30.80
C ARG A 426 -16.53 17.19 30.89
N CYS A 427 -16.90 17.85 29.80
CA CYS A 427 -17.33 19.27 29.83
C CYS A 427 -18.63 19.48 29.05
N SER A 428 -19.73 19.09 29.69
CA SER A 428 -21.05 19.67 29.47
C SER A 428 -21.86 19.47 30.75
N ILE A 429 -21.53 20.30 31.75
CA ILE A 429 -22.43 20.63 32.86
C ILE A 429 -23.05 21.97 32.50
#